data_AF-A0A0M0HJG9-F1
#
_entry.id   AF-A0A0M0HJG9-F1
#
_cell.length_a   1.000
_cell.length_b   1.000
_cell.length_c   1.000
_cell.angle_alpha   90.00
_cell.angle_beta   90.00
_cell.angle_gamma   90.00
#
_symmetry.space_group_name_H-M   'P 1'
#
loop_
_entity.id
_entity.type
_entity.pdbx_description
1 polymer ?
#
loop_
_entity_poly.entity_id
_entity_poly.type
_entity_poly.pdbx_seq_one_letter_code
_entity_poly.pdbx_strand_id
1 'polypeptide(L)'
;MLRKRARIRDYQEEARLFKNRAIVAFIGIVAMMGILVTNLYNIQINQYQDYKTRSNDNRIKVVPLAPNRGLIYDRNGVLLAENRPVFSLDVTPEKIDDMDETIARLQEILTIEPEKIERFHKERKQTRRFKSVPLLSQLTQEQVAKFSVNQHKFPGVSVNASLKRHYPYSEVLTHVIGYVSRINDRDVQRLIRQEKYSNYQATRDIGKLGIERYYEDMLHGTAGYQEVEVNSRGRIIRTLKYVPPIPGQDIVLNLDINLQLYVHQLLDDRRGSAVVLDPKDNGVLAMVSSPSYDPNPFVHGISGKAYSALLNNKDRPLVNRATLGIYPPASTIKPFMAVAALQEGVITPNTTRNDPGYWRIPNSRTKPFRDWRRWGHGKVDIVKSIEESVDTFFYQMAYDMGIDRISRWMMMFGFGDYTGIDIHEESKANMPTREWKMARHRTPWYQGDTIPVGIGQGYWTATPMQIAKATSVLVNRGEVIAPHLLRSTIENGQGFENQREAEIETYPPITGVQDRYWDIAVEGMRLVNHGRKGTARRAFVKTEYMSAGKSGTAQVFGLGENEKYNADEIAEHLRDHALFTGFAPTDDPKLIVTMVLENAGGGSSQGAPVVRKIFDRVILDKKEADN
;
A
#
# COMPACT_ATOMS: atom_id res chain seq x y z
N MET A 1 64.47 4.52 -98.45
CA MET A 1 64.41 3.14 -97.94
C MET A 1 63.07 2.52 -98.32
N LEU A 2 63.13 1.36 -99.00
CA LEU A 2 62.03 0.69 -99.70
C LEU A 2 61.07 -0.09 -98.77
N ARG A 3 59.77 0.08 -99.07
CA ARG A 3 58.61 -0.85 -98.98
C ARG A 3 58.56 -1.92 -97.86
N LYS A 4 57.62 -1.71 -96.92
CA LYS A 4 57.03 -2.75 -96.06
C LYS A 4 56.19 -3.74 -96.89
N ARG A 5 56.44 -5.04 -96.75
CA ARG A 5 55.59 -6.13 -97.28
C ARG A 5 54.25 -6.18 -96.53
N ALA A 6 53.14 -6.22 -97.26
CA ALA A 6 51.80 -6.43 -96.73
C ALA A 6 51.57 -7.92 -96.41
N ARG A 7 51.08 -8.22 -95.20
CA ARG A 7 50.51 -9.54 -94.85
C ARG A 7 49.12 -9.64 -95.47
N ILE A 8 48.86 -10.70 -96.22
CA ILE A 8 47.52 -11.01 -96.76
C ILE A 8 46.61 -11.32 -95.57
N ARG A 9 45.49 -10.58 -95.46
CA ARG A 9 44.42 -10.80 -94.48
C ARG A 9 43.43 -11.82 -95.04
N ASP A 10 43.15 -12.86 -94.27
CA ASP A 10 42.12 -13.84 -94.58
C ASP A 10 40.79 -13.41 -93.94
N TYR A 11 39.92 -12.81 -94.76
CA TYR A 11 38.62 -12.29 -94.33
C TYR A 11 37.64 -13.40 -93.92
N GLN A 12 37.83 -14.65 -94.37
CA GLN A 12 36.97 -15.77 -93.97
C GLN A 12 37.28 -16.26 -92.55
N GLU A 13 38.57 -16.33 -92.20
CA GLU A 13 39.04 -16.64 -90.85
C GLU A 13 38.58 -15.56 -89.83
N GLU A 14 38.74 -14.27 -90.14
CA GLU A 14 38.29 -13.17 -89.26
C GLU A 14 36.76 -13.18 -89.03
N ALA A 15 35.96 -13.43 -90.08
CA ALA A 15 34.51 -13.52 -89.97
C ALA A 15 34.04 -14.73 -89.14
N ARG A 16 34.72 -15.89 -89.28
CA ARG A 16 34.44 -17.10 -88.50
C ARG A 16 34.79 -16.91 -87.02
N LEU A 17 35.91 -16.23 -86.74
CA LEU A 17 36.34 -15.89 -85.38
C LEU A 17 35.35 -14.93 -84.70
N PHE A 18 34.85 -13.91 -85.43
CA PHE A 18 33.82 -13.01 -84.93
C PHE A 18 32.50 -13.73 -84.66
N LYS A 19 32.03 -14.58 -85.59
CA LYS A 19 30.80 -15.37 -85.43
C LYS A 19 30.88 -16.32 -84.24
N ASN A 20 32.01 -17.00 -84.05
CA ASN A 20 32.23 -17.89 -82.91
C ASN A 20 32.25 -17.12 -81.58
N ARG A 21 32.89 -15.94 -81.54
CA ARG A 21 32.87 -15.06 -80.35
C ARG A 21 31.46 -14.58 -80.03
N ALA A 22 30.67 -14.21 -81.05
CA ALA A 22 29.28 -13.79 -80.88
C ALA A 22 28.38 -14.93 -80.36
N ILE A 23 28.56 -16.16 -80.87
CA ILE A 23 27.81 -17.34 -80.40
C ILE A 23 28.18 -17.68 -78.95
N VAL A 24 29.48 -17.68 -78.61
CA VAL A 24 29.93 -17.93 -77.23
C VAL A 24 29.40 -16.85 -76.27
N ALA A 25 29.45 -15.57 -76.68
CA ALA A 25 28.87 -14.49 -75.89
C ALA A 25 27.35 -14.64 -75.72
N PHE A 26 26.63 -15.02 -76.78
CA PHE A 26 25.19 -15.25 -76.73
C PHE A 26 24.82 -16.42 -75.80
N ILE A 27 25.54 -17.55 -75.88
CA ILE A 27 25.36 -18.68 -74.96
C ILE A 27 25.66 -18.27 -73.52
N GLY A 28 26.71 -17.46 -73.31
CA GLY A 28 27.02 -16.90 -71.99
C GLY A 28 25.87 -16.04 -71.43
N ILE A 29 25.27 -15.18 -72.27
CA ILE A 29 24.12 -14.34 -71.89
C ILE A 29 22.91 -15.21 -71.56
N VAL A 30 22.60 -16.23 -72.37
CA VAL A 30 21.47 -17.15 -72.13
C VAL A 30 21.67 -17.93 -70.83
N ALA A 31 22.88 -18.41 -70.57
CA ALA A 31 23.19 -19.11 -69.32
C ALA A 31 23.02 -18.18 -68.10
N MET A 32 23.52 -16.94 -68.18
CA MET A 32 23.31 -15.93 -67.12
C MET A 32 21.82 -15.62 -66.91
N MET A 33 21.04 -15.49 -67.99
CA MET A 33 19.60 -15.26 -67.91
C MET A 33 18.89 -16.45 -67.25
N GLY A 34 19.30 -17.68 -67.57
CA GLY A 34 18.80 -18.89 -66.93
C GLY A 34 19.07 -18.92 -65.41
N ILE A 35 20.24 -18.47 -64.98
CA ILE A 35 20.57 -18.32 -63.55
C ILE A 35 19.64 -17.30 -62.89
N LEU A 36 19.40 -16.15 -63.53
CA LEU A 36 18.49 -15.12 -62.99
C LEU A 36 17.04 -15.63 -62.88
N VAL A 37 16.53 -16.34 -63.89
CA VAL A 37 15.18 -16.92 -63.87
C VAL A 37 15.05 -17.99 -62.79
N THR A 38 16.07 -18.84 -62.64
CA THR A 38 16.09 -19.86 -61.58
C THR A 38 16.09 -19.22 -60.19
N ASN A 39 16.87 -18.15 -60.00
CA ASN A 39 16.87 -17.40 -58.76
C ASN A 39 15.51 -16.71 -58.50
N LEU A 40 14.90 -16.12 -59.53
CA LEU A 40 13.58 -15.52 -59.43
C LEU A 40 12.51 -16.55 -59.03
N TYR A 41 12.54 -17.73 -59.64
CA TYR A 41 11.65 -18.84 -59.28
C TYR A 41 11.86 -19.26 -57.82
N ASN A 42 13.11 -19.37 -57.37
CA ASN A 42 13.42 -19.72 -55.99
C ASN A 42 12.86 -18.68 -54.99
N ILE A 43 13.03 -17.39 -55.27
CA ILE A 43 12.53 -16.31 -54.40
C ILE A 43 11.00 -16.24 -54.42
N GLN A 44 10.39 -16.30 -55.61
CA GLN A 44 8.96 -16.04 -55.81
C GLN A 44 8.07 -17.25 -55.50
N ILE A 45 8.57 -18.47 -55.64
CA ILE A 45 7.77 -19.70 -55.47
C ILE A 45 8.26 -20.49 -54.26
N ASN A 46 9.53 -20.92 -54.23
CA ASN A 46 10.03 -21.77 -53.14
C ASN A 46 10.04 -21.02 -51.80
N GLN A 47 10.42 -19.74 -51.80
CA GLN A 47 10.54 -18.91 -50.59
C GLN A 47 9.38 -17.91 -50.43
N TYR A 48 8.28 -18.09 -51.17
CA TYR A 48 7.13 -17.17 -51.13
C TYR A 48 6.60 -16.95 -49.71
N GLN A 49 6.40 -18.03 -48.97
CA GLN A 49 5.83 -17.95 -47.61
C GLN A 49 6.78 -17.26 -46.64
N ASP A 50 8.09 -17.51 -46.75
CA ASP A 50 9.11 -16.87 -45.93
C ASP A 50 9.19 -15.36 -46.19
N TYR A 51 9.23 -14.95 -47.46
CA TYR A 51 9.28 -13.52 -47.82
C TYR A 51 7.96 -12.80 -47.58
N LYS A 52 6.81 -13.48 -47.72
CA LYS A 52 5.51 -12.93 -47.35
C LYS A 52 5.39 -12.73 -45.85
N THR A 53 5.85 -13.69 -45.03
CA THR A 53 5.86 -13.57 -43.57
C THR A 53 6.78 -12.44 -43.13
N ARG A 54 8.02 -12.38 -43.66
CA ARG A 54 8.94 -11.26 -43.39
C ARG A 54 8.40 -9.91 -43.86
N SER A 55 7.70 -9.86 -44.99
CA SER A 55 7.04 -8.64 -45.49
C SER A 55 5.88 -8.23 -44.59
N ASN A 56 5.08 -9.19 -44.11
CA ASN A 56 4.01 -8.96 -43.15
C ASN A 56 4.56 -8.51 -41.80
N ASP A 57 5.62 -9.13 -41.26
CA ASP A 57 6.26 -8.72 -40.00
C ASP A 57 6.83 -7.30 -40.07
N ASN A 58 7.33 -6.89 -41.25
CA ASN A 58 7.80 -5.53 -41.46
C ASN A 58 6.67 -4.50 -41.58
N ARG A 59 5.47 -4.94 -41.99
CA ARG A 59 4.32 -4.06 -42.28
C ARG A 59 3.26 -4.07 -41.19
N ILE A 60 3.11 -5.16 -40.44
CA ILE A 60 2.11 -5.33 -39.40
C ILE A 60 2.78 -5.11 -38.05
N LYS A 61 2.28 -4.14 -37.28
CA LYS A 61 2.71 -3.90 -35.90
C LYS A 61 1.60 -4.24 -34.94
N VAL A 62 1.94 -4.94 -33.87
CA VAL A 62 1.05 -5.13 -32.72
C VAL A 62 1.20 -3.91 -31.81
N VAL A 63 0.11 -3.23 -31.55
CA VAL A 63 0.04 -2.10 -30.62
C VAL A 63 -0.81 -2.52 -29.43
N PRO A 64 -0.24 -2.58 -28.21
CA PRO A 64 -0.98 -2.97 -27.02
C PRO A 64 -1.98 -1.88 -26.63
N LEU A 65 -3.08 -2.27 -26.00
CA LEU A 65 -4.15 -1.40 -25.51
C LEU A 65 -4.27 -1.58 -24.00
N ALA A 66 -4.18 -0.47 -23.26
CA ALA A 66 -4.26 -0.51 -21.81
C ALA A 66 -5.71 -0.79 -21.35
N PRO A 67 -5.92 -1.64 -20.34
CA PRO A 67 -7.22 -1.81 -19.72
C PRO A 67 -7.62 -0.60 -18.87
N ASN A 68 -8.92 -0.44 -18.68
CA ASN A 68 -9.45 0.48 -17.68
C ASN A 68 -9.25 -0.13 -16.30
N ARG A 69 -8.65 0.65 -15.39
CA ARG A 69 -8.43 0.20 -14.01
C ARG A 69 -9.76 0.12 -13.25
N GLY A 70 -9.96 -0.92 -12.45
CA GLY A 70 -11.15 -1.09 -11.60
C GLY A 70 -11.32 0.04 -10.60
N LEU A 71 -12.57 0.33 -10.24
CA LEU A 71 -12.95 1.35 -9.26
C LEU A 71 -12.87 0.78 -7.84
N ILE A 72 -12.64 1.65 -6.85
CA ILE A 72 -12.62 1.26 -5.44
C ILE A 72 -13.77 1.94 -4.72
N TYR A 73 -14.61 1.17 -4.06
CA TYR A 73 -15.76 1.64 -3.29
C TYR A 73 -15.58 1.37 -1.79
N ASP A 74 -16.25 2.17 -0.97
CA ASP A 74 -16.47 1.90 0.44
C ASP A 74 -17.61 0.90 0.62
N ARG A 75 -17.85 0.48 1.86
CA ARG A 75 -18.87 -0.53 2.20
C ARG A 75 -20.31 -0.12 1.85
N ASN A 76 -20.55 1.17 1.60
CA ASN A 76 -21.83 1.79 1.33
C ASN A 76 -21.98 2.19 -0.16
N GLY A 77 -20.99 1.88 -1.02
CA GLY A 77 -21.02 2.19 -2.45
C GLY A 77 -20.47 3.58 -2.82
N VAL A 78 -19.78 4.25 -1.90
CA VAL A 78 -19.13 5.53 -2.17
C VAL A 78 -17.78 5.31 -2.85
N LEU A 79 -17.53 6.01 -3.96
CA LEU A 79 -16.26 5.94 -4.69
C LEU A 79 -15.09 6.52 -3.86
N LEU A 80 -14.09 5.70 -3.59
CA LEU A 80 -12.86 6.05 -2.89
C LEU A 80 -11.69 6.30 -3.85
N ALA A 81 -11.67 5.60 -4.99
CA ALA A 81 -10.73 5.82 -6.07
C ALA A 81 -11.41 5.62 -7.42
N GLU A 82 -11.35 6.65 -8.26
CA GLU A 82 -12.02 6.67 -9.56
C GLU A 82 -11.06 7.06 -10.70
N ASN A 83 -11.49 6.88 -11.94
CA ASN A 83 -10.73 7.29 -13.11
C ASN A 83 -11.38 8.52 -13.75
N ARG A 84 -10.69 9.67 -13.71
CA ARG A 84 -11.16 10.91 -14.34
C ARG A 84 -10.44 11.18 -15.67
N PRO A 85 -11.14 11.73 -16.68
CA PRO A 85 -10.50 12.17 -17.91
C PRO A 85 -9.59 13.38 -17.62
N VAL A 86 -8.33 13.25 -17.98
CA VAL A 86 -7.33 14.31 -17.92
C VAL A 86 -6.88 14.64 -19.33
N PHE A 87 -7.01 15.91 -19.68
CA PHE A 87 -6.65 16.43 -20.99
C PHE A 87 -5.19 16.90 -21.00
N SER A 88 -4.44 16.48 -22.01
CA SER A 88 -3.10 16.98 -22.31
C SER A 88 -3.07 17.67 -23.67
N LEU A 89 -2.21 18.68 -23.79
CA LEU A 89 -1.89 19.29 -25.06
C LEU A 89 -0.66 18.59 -25.62
N ASP A 90 -0.85 17.77 -26.64
CA ASP A 90 0.17 16.92 -27.22
C ASP A 90 0.64 17.50 -28.56
N VAL A 91 1.95 17.44 -28.77
CA VAL A 91 2.62 18.00 -29.94
C VAL A 91 3.30 16.86 -30.70
N THR A 92 3.03 16.76 -32.00
CA THR A 92 3.72 15.84 -32.92
C THR A 92 4.76 16.63 -33.71
N PRO A 93 6.06 16.60 -33.32
CA PRO A 93 7.06 17.52 -33.87
C PRO A 93 7.22 17.45 -35.39
N GLU A 94 6.98 16.30 -36.01
CA GLU A 94 7.14 16.10 -37.46
C GLU A 94 6.00 16.67 -38.30
N LYS A 95 4.95 17.17 -37.68
CA LYS A 95 3.83 17.87 -38.35
C LYS A 95 3.94 19.39 -38.21
N ILE A 96 5.02 19.88 -37.59
CA ILE A 96 5.25 21.29 -37.29
C ILE A 96 6.50 21.74 -38.01
N ASP A 97 6.37 22.83 -38.76
CA ASP A 97 7.48 23.43 -39.50
C ASP A 97 8.40 24.22 -38.55
N ASP A 98 7.84 25.20 -37.83
CA ASP A 98 8.54 25.99 -36.81
C ASP A 98 7.95 25.73 -35.42
N MET A 99 8.74 25.11 -34.55
CA MET A 99 8.33 24.77 -33.19
C MET A 99 8.27 25.99 -32.27
N ASP A 100 9.22 26.90 -32.40
CA ASP A 100 9.35 28.03 -31.46
C ASP A 100 8.25 29.07 -31.76
N GLU A 101 7.95 29.29 -33.05
CA GLU A 101 6.79 30.09 -33.46
C GLU A 101 5.47 29.45 -33.00
N THR A 102 5.33 28.14 -33.14
CA THR A 102 4.12 27.42 -32.69
C THR A 102 3.92 27.57 -31.18
N ILE A 103 4.99 27.45 -30.37
CA ILE A 103 4.92 27.63 -28.92
C ILE A 103 4.58 29.08 -28.57
N ALA A 104 5.17 30.08 -29.23
CA ALA A 104 4.86 31.49 -29.00
C ALA A 104 3.37 31.79 -29.28
N ARG A 105 2.84 31.28 -30.40
CA ARG A 105 1.42 31.41 -30.74
C ARG A 105 0.49 30.66 -29.78
N LEU A 106 0.94 29.54 -29.21
CA LEU A 106 0.20 28.84 -28.16
C LEU A 106 0.17 29.64 -26.85
N GLN A 107 1.24 30.36 -26.52
CA GLN A 107 1.32 31.22 -25.34
C GLN A 107 0.32 32.40 -25.37
N GLU A 108 -0.09 32.85 -26.56
CA GLU A 108 -1.12 33.89 -26.71
C GLU A 108 -2.52 33.40 -26.26
N ILE A 109 -2.77 32.09 -26.30
CA ILE A 109 -4.09 31.49 -26.04
C ILE A 109 -4.11 30.76 -24.69
N LEU A 110 -2.96 30.19 -24.30
CA LEU A 110 -2.80 29.37 -23.10
C LEU A 110 -1.61 29.88 -22.29
N THR A 111 -1.79 30.00 -20.98
CA THR A 111 -0.69 30.29 -20.07
C THR A 111 0.26 29.08 -19.99
N ILE A 112 1.43 29.20 -20.61
CA ILE A 112 2.49 28.19 -20.60
C ILE A 112 3.72 28.78 -19.90
N GLU A 113 4.02 28.25 -18.72
CA GLU A 113 5.21 28.61 -17.95
C GLU A 113 6.51 28.20 -18.69
N PRO A 114 7.58 29.00 -18.62
CA PRO A 114 8.87 28.69 -19.25
C PRO A 114 9.44 27.31 -18.84
N GLU A 115 9.25 26.92 -17.57
CA GLU A 115 9.68 25.60 -17.07
C GLU A 115 9.04 24.43 -17.83
N LYS A 116 7.78 24.57 -18.26
CA LYS A 116 7.07 23.54 -19.01
C LYS A 116 7.62 23.41 -20.42
N ILE A 117 8.01 24.53 -21.04
CA ILE A 117 8.63 24.57 -22.37
C ILE A 117 10.00 23.91 -22.33
N GLU A 118 10.83 24.23 -21.33
CA GLU A 118 12.14 23.60 -21.15
C GLU A 118 12.03 22.08 -21.00
N ARG A 119 11.08 21.62 -20.15
CA ARG A 119 10.79 20.19 -19.99
C ARG A 119 10.34 19.57 -21.31
N PHE A 120 9.46 20.23 -22.06
CA PHE A 120 9.00 19.75 -23.36
C PHE A 120 10.16 19.57 -24.34
N HIS A 121 11.10 20.53 -24.46
CA HIS A 121 12.26 20.38 -25.34
C HIS A 121 13.16 19.21 -24.93
N LYS A 122 13.31 18.97 -23.61
CA LYS A 122 14.07 17.82 -23.09
C LYS A 122 13.39 16.49 -23.45
N GLU A 123 12.08 16.37 -23.22
CA GLU A 123 11.31 15.17 -23.56
C GLU A 123 11.26 14.93 -25.07
N ARG A 124 11.16 15.99 -25.88
CA ARG A 124 11.20 15.92 -27.34
C ARG A 124 12.50 15.31 -27.85
N LYS A 125 13.65 15.67 -27.28
CA LYS A 125 14.97 15.10 -27.66
C LYS A 125 15.08 13.62 -27.32
N GLN A 126 14.39 13.17 -26.27
CA GLN A 126 14.43 11.77 -25.79
C GLN A 126 13.39 10.87 -26.47
N THR A 127 12.35 11.46 -27.07
CA THR A 127 11.25 10.74 -27.69
C THR A 127 11.60 10.32 -29.11
N ARG A 128 11.23 9.10 -29.50
CA ARG A 128 11.41 8.60 -30.88
C ARG A 128 10.58 9.42 -31.86
N ARG A 129 11.07 9.58 -33.09
CA ARG A 129 10.37 10.29 -34.16
C ARG A 129 8.93 9.77 -34.36
N PHE A 130 8.03 10.68 -34.72
CA PHE A 130 6.59 10.48 -35.00
C PHE A 130 5.71 10.13 -33.80
N LYS A 131 6.23 10.22 -32.58
CA LYS A 131 5.41 10.12 -31.36
C LYS A 131 5.03 11.52 -30.88
N SER A 132 3.81 11.63 -30.35
CA SER A 132 3.39 12.85 -29.67
C SER A 132 4.15 13.01 -28.35
N VAL A 133 4.44 14.26 -28.01
CA VAL A 133 5.09 14.68 -26.77
C VAL A 133 4.15 15.67 -26.07
N PRO A 134 3.80 15.46 -24.79
CA PRO A 134 2.92 16.37 -24.08
C PRO A 134 3.65 17.69 -23.78
N LEU A 135 3.08 18.81 -24.22
CA LEU A 135 3.54 20.17 -23.88
C LEU A 135 2.91 20.63 -22.55
N LEU A 136 1.59 20.50 -22.43
CA LEU A 136 0.85 20.74 -21.20
C LEU A 136 0.14 19.47 -20.76
N SER A 137 0.11 19.25 -19.45
CA SER A 137 -0.69 18.19 -18.83
C SER A 137 -1.71 18.84 -17.89
N GLN A 138 -2.86 18.20 -17.71
CA GLN A 138 -3.96 18.68 -16.85
C GLN A 138 -4.54 20.03 -17.32
N LEU A 139 -4.95 20.10 -18.59
CA LEU A 139 -5.69 21.26 -19.09
C LEU A 139 -7.02 21.39 -18.35
N THR A 140 -7.38 22.61 -17.96
CA THR A 140 -8.73 22.91 -17.47
C THR A 140 -9.73 22.82 -18.63
N GLN A 141 -11.02 22.61 -18.31
CA GLN A 141 -12.08 22.61 -19.32
C GLN A 141 -12.09 23.92 -20.15
N GLU A 142 -11.80 25.04 -19.51
CA GLU A 142 -11.66 26.34 -20.19
C GLU A 142 -10.49 26.35 -21.17
N GLN A 143 -9.31 25.82 -20.78
CA GLN A 143 -8.15 25.73 -21.65
C GLN A 143 -8.40 24.78 -22.83
N VAL A 144 -9.06 23.64 -22.58
CA VAL A 144 -9.48 22.71 -23.64
C VAL A 144 -10.41 23.42 -24.62
N ALA A 145 -11.40 24.17 -24.15
CA ALA A 145 -12.33 24.92 -25.01
C ALA A 145 -11.59 26.00 -25.82
N LYS A 146 -10.74 26.82 -25.17
CA LYS A 146 -9.94 27.87 -25.82
C LYS A 146 -9.03 27.33 -26.92
N PHE A 147 -8.40 26.17 -26.68
CA PHE A 147 -7.57 25.53 -27.69
C PHE A 147 -8.42 24.89 -28.79
N SER A 148 -9.50 24.18 -28.45
CA SER A 148 -10.32 23.45 -29.42
C SER A 148 -10.87 24.35 -30.52
N VAL A 149 -11.31 25.57 -30.20
CA VAL A 149 -11.77 26.55 -31.21
C VAL A 149 -10.64 27.04 -32.12
N ASN A 150 -9.39 27.01 -31.65
CA ASN A 150 -8.21 27.44 -32.40
C ASN A 150 -7.41 26.28 -32.99
N GLN A 151 -7.82 25.01 -32.79
CA GLN A 151 -7.04 23.83 -33.15
C GLN A 151 -6.67 23.79 -34.64
N HIS A 152 -7.54 24.30 -35.52
CA HIS A 152 -7.29 24.42 -36.96
C HIS A 152 -6.05 25.28 -37.31
N LYS A 153 -5.63 26.17 -36.40
CA LYS A 153 -4.48 27.07 -36.57
C LYS A 153 -3.15 26.45 -36.15
N PHE A 154 -3.16 25.28 -35.50
CA PHE A 154 -2.00 24.62 -34.91
C PHE A 154 -1.82 23.20 -35.46
N PRO A 155 -1.38 23.06 -36.73
CA PRO A 155 -1.11 21.75 -37.30
C PRO A 155 -0.06 21.01 -36.46
N GLY A 156 -0.34 19.74 -36.14
CA GLY A 156 0.54 18.92 -35.31
C GLY A 156 0.33 19.05 -33.80
N VAL A 157 -0.54 19.94 -33.34
CA VAL A 157 -0.95 20.05 -31.94
C VAL A 157 -2.36 19.51 -31.76
N SER A 158 -2.58 18.67 -30.74
CA SER A 158 -3.87 18.05 -30.47
C SER A 158 -4.14 17.95 -28.98
N VAL A 159 -5.42 18.04 -28.58
CA VAL A 159 -5.83 17.70 -27.23
C VAL A 159 -6.09 16.20 -27.17
N ASN A 160 -5.40 15.52 -26.25
CA ASN A 160 -5.60 14.11 -25.99
C ASN A 160 -6.25 13.93 -24.61
N ALA A 161 -7.29 13.12 -24.55
CA ALA A 161 -7.92 12.71 -23.31
C ALA A 161 -7.33 11.36 -22.87
N SER A 162 -6.90 11.28 -21.60
CA SER A 162 -6.46 10.03 -21.00
C SER A 162 -7.11 9.86 -19.64
N LEU A 163 -7.48 8.63 -19.27
CA LEU A 163 -8.00 8.35 -17.95
C LEU A 163 -6.83 8.35 -16.96
N LYS A 164 -6.98 9.10 -15.87
CA LYS A 164 -6.04 9.13 -14.76
C LYS A 164 -6.77 8.87 -13.46
N ARG A 165 -6.08 8.19 -12.55
CA ARG A 165 -6.61 7.89 -11.22
C ARG A 165 -6.83 9.18 -10.43
N HIS A 166 -7.90 9.24 -9.67
CA HIS A 166 -8.25 10.36 -8.81
C HIS A 166 -8.79 9.84 -7.48
N TYR A 167 -8.36 10.47 -6.38
CA TYR A 167 -8.77 10.13 -5.02
C TYR A 167 -9.57 11.28 -4.44
N PRO A 168 -10.92 11.17 -4.35
CA PRO A 168 -11.79 12.27 -3.90
C PRO A 168 -11.53 12.73 -2.47
N TYR A 169 -11.10 11.81 -1.60
CA TYR A 169 -10.88 12.06 -0.16
C TYR A 169 -9.40 12.31 0.20
N SER A 170 -8.54 12.52 -0.80
CA SER A 170 -7.12 12.87 -0.67
C SER A 170 -6.41 12.22 0.53
N GLU A 171 -6.02 13.01 1.54
CA GLU A 171 -5.12 12.60 2.62
C GLU A 171 -5.73 11.60 3.61
N VAL A 172 -7.06 11.58 3.73
CA VAL A 172 -7.78 10.77 4.71
C VAL A 172 -7.61 9.27 4.45
N LEU A 173 -7.38 8.90 3.18
CA LEU A 173 -7.31 7.52 2.72
C LEU A 173 -5.92 7.09 2.23
N THR A 174 -4.93 7.98 2.27
CA THR A 174 -3.64 7.77 1.61
C THR A 174 -2.95 6.49 2.02
N HIS A 175 -2.86 6.18 3.31
CA HIS A 175 -2.12 5.00 3.75
C HIS A 175 -2.89 3.68 3.58
N VAL A 176 -4.22 3.76 3.46
CA VAL A 176 -5.09 2.59 3.28
C VAL A 176 -5.23 2.26 1.80
N ILE A 177 -5.73 3.22 1.02
CA ILE A 177 -5.97 3.05 -0.41
C ILE A 177 -4.64 3.08 -1.15
N GLY A 178 -3.75 3.99 -0.76
CA GLY A 178 -2.53 4.25 -1.48
C GLY A 178 -2.74 5.05 -2.74
N TYR A 179 -1.78 4.92 -3.64
CA TYR A 179 -1.83 5.60 -4.92
C TYR A 179 -1.13 4.83 -6.01
N VAL A 180 -1.57 5.07 -7.25
CA VAL A 180 -0.85 4.73 -8.47
C VAL A 180 0.11 5.85 -8.84
N SER A 181 1.26 5.49 -9.39
CA SER A 181 2.13 6.44 -10.07
C SER A 181 2.93 5.77 -11.17
N ARG A 182 3.68 6.58 -11.93
CA ARG A 182 4.45 6.10 -13.08
C ARG A 182 5.31 4.89 -12.73
N ILE A 183 5.28 3.91 -13.62
CA ILE A 183 6.15 2.73 -13.57
C ILE A 183 7.60 3.18 -13.66
N ASN A 184 8.42 2.70 -12.74
CA ASN A 184 9.87 2.89 -12.72
C ASN A 184 10.59 1.56 -12.99
N ASP A 185 11.92 1.62 -13.14
CA ASP A 185 12.72 0.44 -13.48
C ASP A 185 12.59 -0.70 -12.47
N ARG A 186 12.39 -0.40 -11.18
CA ARG A 186 12.20 -1.42 -10.14
C ARG A 186 10.86 -2.14 -10.32
N ASP A 187 9.81 -1.43 -10.70
CA ASP A 187 8.52 -2.05 -11.02
C ASP A 187 8.63 -2.91 -12.26
N VAL A 188 9.33 -2.45 -13.30
CA VAL A 188 9.59 -3.24 -14.52
C VAL A 188 10.30 -4.55 -14.17
N GLN A 189 11.38 -4.49 -13.39
CA GLN A 189 12.09 -5.69 -12.94
C GLN A 189 11.20 -6.60 -12.08
N ARG A 190 10.34 -6.03 -11.23
CA ARG A 190 9.35 -6.79 -10.45
C ARG A 190 8.36 -7.50 -11.37
N LEU A 191 7.79 -6.80 -12.34
CA LEU A 191 6.82 -7.33 -13.30
C LEU A 191 7.45 -8.40 -14.20
N ILE A 192 8.71 -8.25 -14.60
CA ILE A 192 9.44 -9.28 -15.36
C ILE A 192 9.63 -10.53 -14.51
N ARG A 193 10.08 -10.39 -13.26
CA ARG A 193 10.25 -11.54 -12.34
C ARG A 193 8.94 -12.26 -12.03
N GLN A 194 7.82 -11.55 -12.07
CA GLN A 194 6.48 -12.09 -11.86
C GLN A 194 5.80 -12.54 -13.16
N GLU A 195 6.51 -12.48 -14.31
CA GLU A 195 5.98 -12.83 -15.64
C GLU A 195 4.75 -12.01 -16.09
N LYS A 196 4.56 -10.82 -15.49
CA LYS A 196 3.42 -9.92 -15.75
C LYS A 196 3.73 -8.80 -16.75
N TYR A 197 4.99 -8.57 -17.07
CA TYR A 197 5.41 -7.41 -17.88
C TYR A 197 4.73 -7.32 -19.26
N SER A 198 4.37 -8.45 -19.87
CA SER A 198 3.59 -8.50 -21.12
C SER A 198 2.25 -7.77 -21.01
N ASN A 199 1.56 -7.89 -19.88
CA ASN A 199 0.27 -7.24 -19.62
C ASN A 199 0.40 -5.71 -19.40
N TYR A 200 1.62 -5.22 -19.12
CA TYR A 200 1.88 -3.82 -18.79
C TYR A 200 2.47 -3.01 -19.95
N GLN A 201 2.62 -3.58 -21.15
CA GLN A 201 3.27 -2.87 -22.27
C GLN A 201 2.57 -1.57 -22.69
N ALA A 202 1.25 -1.48 -22.52
CA ALA A 202 0.47 -0.25 -22.75
C ALA A 202 0.20 0.57 -21.48
N THR A 203 0.49 0.00 -20.31
CA THR A 203 0.18 0.59 -19.01
C THR A 203 1.37 1.39 -18.53
N ARG A 204 1.15 2.62 -18.04
CA ARG A 204 2.23 3.52 -17.61
C ARG A 204 2.27 3.78 -16.12
N ASP A 205 1.20 3.43 -15.40
CA ASP A 205 1.03 3.68 -13.97
C ASP A 205 0.77 2.34 -13.26
N ILE A 206 1.21 2.23 -12.00
CA ILE A 206 1.07 1.03 -11.17
C ILE A 206 0.86 1.44 -9.71
N GLY A 207 0.09 0.66 -8.96
CA GLY A 207 -0.09 0.81 -7.52
C GLY A 207 1.24 0.79 -6.76
N LYS A 208 1.45 1.77 -5.87
CA LYS A 208 2.70 1.96 -5.13
C LYS A 208 2.64 1.57 -3.66
N LEU A 209 1.47 1.68 -3.05
CA LEU A 209 1.23 1.28 -1.67
C LEU A 209 -0.26 1.00 -1.45
N GLY A 210 -0.60 0.47 -0.27
CA GLY A 210 -1.98 0.24 0.14
C GLY A 210 -2.72 -0.74 -0.76
N ILE A 211 -4.05 -0.60 -0.79
CA ILE A 211 -4.97 -1.40 -1.61
C ILE A 211 -4.65 -1.32 -3.10
N GLU A 212 -4.29 -0.15 -3.61
CA GLU A 212 -3.90 0.02 -5.01
C GLU A 212 -2.74 -0.90 -5.40
N ARG A 213 -1.80 -1.15 -4.49
CA ARG A 213 -0.67 -2.06 -4.73
C ARG A 213 -0.99 -3.52 -4.43
N TYR A 214 -1.70 -3.79 -3.33
CA TYR A 214 -1.99 -5.16 -2.91
C TYR A 214 -2.92 -5.86 -3.91
N TYR A 215 -3.99 -5.18 -4.34
CA TYR A 215 -4.94 -5.66 -5.33
C TYR A 215 -4.62 -5.19 -6.76
N GLU A 216 -3.36 -4.87 -7.04
CA GLU A 216 -2.92 -4.36 -8.36
C GLU A 216 -3.39 -5.28 -9.49
N ASP A 217 -3.29 -6.60 -9.34
CA ASP A 217 -3.65 -7.54 -10.40
C ASP A 217 -5.15 -7.53 -10.71
N MET A 218 -6.00 -7.45 -9.68
CA MET A 218 -7.46 -7.39 -9.84
C MET A 218 -7.87 -6.04 -10.44
N LEU A 219 -7.28 -4.96 -9.95
CA LEU A 219 -7.56 -3.58 -10.38
C LEU A 219 -7.03 -3.30 -11.78
N HIS A 220 -5.91 -3.90 -12.21
CA HIS A 220 -5.28 -3.61 -13.49
C HIS A 220 -6.13 -4.09 -14.66
N GLY A 221 -6.59 -5.33 -14.62
CA GLY A 221 -7.27 -5.98 -15.75
C GLY A 221 -6.32 -6.61 -16.76
N THR A 222 -6.79 -6.87 -17.98
CA THR A 222 -6.00 -7.53 -19.03
C THR A 222 -5.88 -6.64 -20.26
N ALA A 223 -4.65 -6.39 -20.69
CA ALA A 223 -4.36 -5.60 -21.88
C ALA A 223 -4.86 -6.29 -23.15
N GLY A 224 -5.49 -5.47 -24.00
CA GLY A 224 -5.86 -5.84 -25.35
C GLY A 224 -4.74 -5.52 -26.32
N TYR A 225 -4.99 -5.72 -27.61
CA TYR A 225 -4.06 -5.30 -28.65
C TYR A 225 -4.78 -5.04 -29.96
N GLN A 226 -4.14 -4.27 -30.82
CA GLN A 226 -4.55 -4.09 -32.20
C GLN A 226 -3.38 -4.38 -33.14
N GLU A 227 -3.67 -5.10 -34.22
CA GLU A 227 -2.72 -5.31 -35.32
C GLU A 227 -2.95 -4.19 -36.33
N VAL A 228 -1.93 -3.37 -36.58
CA VAL A 228 -2.02 -2.22 -37.48
C VAL A 228 -1.04 -2.36 -38.64
N GLU A 229 -1.50 -2.04 -39.85
CA GLU A 229 -0.63 -1.93 -41.02
C GLU A 229 0.06 -0.57 -40.98
N VAL A 230 1.40 -0.54 -40.98
CA VAL A 230 2.20 0.69 -41.00
C VAL A 230 2.90 0.86 -42.34
N ASN A 231 3.05 2.11 -42.77
CA ASN A 231 3.87 2.44 -43.94
C ASN A 231 5.37 2.45 -43.59
N SER A 232 6.23 2.66 -44.60
CA SER A 232 7.69 2.75 -44.45
C SER A 232 8.16 3.87 -43.51
N ARG A 233 7.29 4.84 -43.18
CA ARG A 233 7.55 5.94 -42.23
C ARG A 233 6.94 5.67 -40.85
N GLY A 234 6.36 4.50 -40.61
CA GLY A 234 5.76 4.09 -39.34
C GLY A 234 4.36 4.67 -39.05
N ARG A 235 3.69 5.29 -40.03
CA ARG A 235 2.30 5.76 -39.86
C ARG A 235 1.33 4.61 -40.00
N ILE A 236 0.33 4.56 -39.12
CA ILE A 236 -0.77 3.61 -39.17
C ILE A 236 -1.65 3.94 -40.38
N ILE A 237 -1.85 2.95 -41.27
CA ILE A 237 -2.73 3.04 -42.45
C ILE A 237 -4.12 2.53 -42.07
N ARG A 238 -4.19 1.33 -41.46
CA ARG A 238 -5.44 0.68 -41.05
C ARG A 238 -5.21 -0.33 -39.94
N THR A 239 -6.28 -0.65 -39.22
CA THR A 239 -6.32 -1.74 -38.24
C THR A 239 -6.79 -3.02 -38.93
N LEU A 240 -6.00 -4.10 -38.81
CA LEU A 240 -6.28 -5.42 -39.37
C LEU A 240 -7.08 -6.29 -38.39
N LYS A 241 -6.74 -6.20 -37.11
CA LYS A 241 -7.40 -6.95 -36.02
C LYS A 241 -7.44 -6.09 -34.77
N TYR A 242 -8.53 -6.19 -34.02
CA TYR A 242 -8.72 -5.48 -32.76
C TYR A 242 -9.23 -6.47 -31.71
N VAL A 243 -8.49 -6.59 -30.62
CA VAL A 243 -8.89 -7.36 -29.44
C VAL A 243 -9.02 -6.37 -28.29
N PRO A 244 -10.25 -6.11 -27.79
CA PRO A 244 -10.48 -5.14 -26.73
C PRO A 244 -9.76 -5.58 -25.44
N PRO A 245 -9.27 -4.62 -24.62
CA PRO A 245 -8.81 -4.93 -23.27
C PRO A 245 -9.98 -5.33 -22.37
N ILE A 246 -9.70 -6.17 -21.38
CA ILE A 246 -10.65 -6.52 -20.31
C ILE A 246 -10.39 -5.57 -19.14
N PRO A 247 -11.36 -4.74 -18.71
CA PRO A 247 -11.21 -3.87 -17.55
C PRO A 247 -10.87 -4.65 -16.28
N GLY A 248 -10.21 -3.98 -15.34
CA GLY A 248 -10.01 -4.51 -13.99
C GLY A 248 -11.33 -4.64 -13.24
N GLN A 249 -11.33 -5.53 -12.25
CA GLN A 249 -12.47 -5.71 -11.35
C GLN A 249 -12.59 -4.52 -10.41
N ASP A 250 -13.83 -4.12 -10.18
CA ASP A 250 -14.16 -3.15 -9.16
C ASP A 250 -14.11 -3.84 -7.79
N ILE A 251 -13.62 -3.15 -6.76
CA ILE A 251 -13.50 -3.73 -5.42
C ILE A 251 -14.26 -2.87 -4.40
N VAL A 252 -14.87 -3.53 -3.44
CA VAL A 252 -15.60 -2.90 -2.34
C VAL A 252 -14.85 -3.20 -1.06
N LEU A 253 -14.55 -2.15 -0.29
CA LEU A 253 -13.84 -2.27 0.98
C LEU A 253 -14.82 -2.31 2.16
N ASN A 254 -14.36 -2.84 3.29
CA ASN A 254 -15.04 -2.77 4.59
C ASN A 254 -15.01 -1.37 5.21
N LEU A 255 -14.18 -0.47 4.66
CA LEU A 255 -14.08 0.91 5.11
C LEU A 255 -15.44 1.61 5.04
N ASP A 256 -15.76 2.36 6.09
CA ASP A 256 -16.81 3.36 6.09
C ASP A 256 -16.16 4.75 5.99
N ILE A 257 -16.41 5.45 4.89
CA ILE A 257 -15.74 6.73 4.64
C ILE A 257 -16.10 7.81 5.66
N ASN A 258 -17.34 7.79 6.18
CA ASN A 258 -17.79 8.77 7.16
C ASN A 258 -17.10 8.52 8.50
N LEU A 259 -16.93 7.25 8.88
CA LEU A 259 -16.17 6.88 10.07
C LEU A 259 -14.68 7.24 9.92
N GLN A 260 -14.08 6.92 8.77
CA GLN A 260 -12.69 7.26 8.47
C GLN A 260 -12.43 8.77 8.59
N LEU A 261 -13.29 9.61 7.99
CA LEU A 261 -13.22 11.08 8.09
C LEU A 261 -13.33 11.56 9.53
N TYR A 262 -14.29 11.02 10.28
CA TYR A 262 -14.49 11.36 11.68
C TYR A 262 -13.28 11.02 12.54
N VAL A 263 -12.73 9.81 12.39
CA VAL A 263 -11.54 9.36 13.12
C VAL A 263 -10.32 10.22 12.75
N HIS A 264 -10.15 10.57 11.47
CA HIS A 264 -9.08 11.47 11.02
C HIS A 264 -9.18 12.85 11.68
N GLN A 265 -10.38 13.43 11.72
CA GLN A 265 -10.62 14.69 12.41
C GLN A 265 -10.32 14.62 13.92
N LEU A 266 -10.58 13.48 14.57
CA LEU A 266 -10.26 13.32 15.99
C LEU A 266 -8.76 13.25 16.28
N LEU A 267 -7.94 12.81 15.32
CA LEU A 267 -6.49 12.82 15.47
C LEU A 267 -5.92 14.25 15.34
N ASP A 268 -6.56 15.13 14.57
CA ASP A 268 -6.27 16.57 14.51
C ASP A 268 -4.79 16.86 14.22
N ASP A 269 -4.27 16.23 13.14
CA ASP A 269 -2.86 16.26 12.70
C ASP A 269 -1.81 15.79 13.71
N ARG A 270 -2.22 15.33 14.89
CA ARG A 270 -1.31 14.73 15.86
C ARG A 270 -0.74 13.44 15.32
N ARG A 271 0.54 13.21 15.58
CA ARG A 271 1.22 11.96 15.22
C ARG A 271 0.55 10.78 15.92
N GLY A 272 -0.02 9.87 15.15
CA GLY A 272 -0.77 8.76 15.71
C GLY A 272 -1.49 7.92 14.67
N SER A 273 -2.22 6.94 15.16
CA SER A 273 -3.09 6.11 14.33
C SER A 273 -4.27 5.57 15.12
N ALA A 274 -5.31 5.18 14.40
CA ALA A 274 -6.46 4.49 14.94
C ALA A 274 -6.91 3.41 13.95
N VAL A 275 -7.25 2.24 14.48
CA VAL A 275 -7.77 1.09 13.76
C VAL A 275 -9.12 0.74 14.38
N VAL A 276 -10.13 0.61 13.54
CA VAL A 276 -11.48 0.18 13.92
C VAL A 276 -11.81 -1.08 13.15
N LEU A 277 -12.09 -2.17 13.86
CA LEU A 277 -12.45 -3.48 13.29
C LEU A 277 -13.90 -3.81 13.62
N ASP A 278 -14.57 -4.50 12.71
CA ASP A 278 -15.78 -5.25 13.00
C ASP A 278 -15.38 -6.54 13.76
N PRO A 279 -15.88 -6.79 14.99
CA PRO A 279 -15.51 -7.97 15.75
C PRO A 279 -15.99 -9.28 15.12
N LYS A 280 -16.98 -9.26 14.22
CA LYS A 280 -17.54 -10.48 13.62
C LYS A 280 -16.53 -11.19 12.70
N ASP A 281 -15.83 -10.43 11.87
CA ASP A 281 -14.95 -10.96 10.82
C ASP A 281 -13.61 -10.23 10.69
N ASN A 282 -13.34 -9.23 11.54
CA ASN A 282 -12.19 -8.33 11.44
C ASN A 282 -12.15 -7.48 10.17
N GLY A 283 -13.31 -7.21 9.56
CA GLY A 283 -13.43 -6.19 8.53
C GLY A 283 -12.97 -4.84 9.05
N VAL A 284 -12.00 -4.21 8.37
CA VAL A 284 -11.43 -2.93 8.78
C VAL A 284 -12.40 -1.80 8.40
N LEU A 285 -13.07 -1.23 9.40
CA LEU A 285 -14.07 -0.17 9.22
C LEU A 285 -13.43 1.21 9.08
N ALA A 286 -12.32 1.44 9.77
CA ALA A 286 -11.49 2.62 9.61
C ALA A 286 -10.03 2.29 9.97
N MET A 287 -9.09 2.82 9.20
CA MET A 287 -7.66 2.70 9.46
C MET A 287 -7.00 4.05 9.15
N VAL A 288 -6.74 4.84 10.18
CA VAL A 288 -6.21 6.20 10.02
C VAL A 288 -4.77 6.26 10.52
N SER A 289 -3.91 6.92 9.75
CA SER A 289 -2.57 7.32 10.17
C SER A 289 -2.43 8.83 9.98
N SER A 290 -1.88 9.49 11.01
CA SER A 290 -1.75 10.96 11.07
C SER A 290 -0.32 11.35 11.49
N PRO A 291 0.25 12.45 10.95
CA PRO A 291 -0.28 13.23 9.83
C PRO A 291 -0.23 12.45 8.50
N SER A 292 -1.04 12.87 7.53
CA SER A 292 -1.12 12.27 6.20
C SER A 292 -0.65 13.23 5.09
N TYR A 293 -0.95 12.93 3.84
CA TYR A 293 -0.59 13.72 2.66
C TYR A 293 -1.50 13.40 1.48
N ASP A 294 -1.69 14.35 0.55
CA ASP A 294 -2.49 14.15 -0.66
C ASP A 294 -1.79 13.19 -1.66
N PRO A 295 -2.45 12.09 -2.10
CA PRO A 295 -1.91 11.16 -3.07
C PRO A 295 -2.02 11.65 -4.53
N ASN A 296 -2.93 12.57 -4.84
CA ASN A 296 -3.20 12.99 -6.23
C ASN A 296 -1.97 13.54 -6.98
N PRO A 297 -1.05 14.32 -6.36
CA PRO A 297 0.19 14.76 -7.02
C PRO A 297 1.06 13.61 -7.55
N PHE A 298 1.02 12.43 -6.92
CA PHE A 298 1.83 11.29 -7.36
C PHE A 298 1.32 10.67 -8.66
N VAL A 299 0.01 10.70 -8.92
CA VAL A 299 -0.62 10.17 -10.14
C VAL A 299 -0.08 10.84 -11.40
N HIS A 300 0.24 12.13 -11.30
CA HIS A 300 0.71 12.95 -12.41
C HIS A 300 2.24 13.08 -12.47
N GLY A 301 2.93 12.66 -11.41
CA GLY A 301 4.35 12.84 -11.20
C GLY A 301 4.60 14.03 -10.27
N ILE A 302 4.79 13.72 -8.98
CA ILE A 302 5.07 14.71 -7.94
C ILE A 302 6.36 15.49 -8.24
N SER A 303 6.36 16.79 -7.97
CA SER A 303 7.56 17.62 -8.14
C SER A 303 8.65 17.22 -7.13
N GLY A 304 9.92 17.36 -7.53
CA GLY A 304 11.05 17.06 -6.63
C GLY A 304 11.00 17.87 -5.32
N LYS A 305 10.56 19.13 -5.40
CA LYS A 305 10.38 20.00 -4.22
C LYS A 305 9.29 19.49 -3.28
N ALA A 306 8.11 19.17 -3.80
CA ALA A 306 6.99 18.66 -2.99
C ALA A 306 7.33 17.30 -2.36
N TYR A 307 7.95 16.40 -3.13
CA TYR A 307 8.37 15.10 -2.61
C TYR A 307 9.46 15.23 -1.54
N SER A 308 10.42 16.13 -1.74
CA SER A 308 11.46 16.42 -0.74
C SER A 308 10.87 16.99 0.55
N ALA A 309 9.83 17.82 0.47
CA ALA A 309 9.13 18.33 1.64
C ALA A 309 8.48 17.21 2.47
N LEU A 310 7.87 16.21 1.81
CA LEU A 310 7.30 15.04 2.49
C LEU A 310 8.38 14.16 3.15
N LEU A 311 9.50 13.92 2.46
CA LEU A 311 10.61 13.13 2.97
C LEU A 311 11.30 13.77 4.18
N ASN A 312 11.47 15.09 4.15
CA ASN A 312 12.18 15.84 5.18
C ASN A 312 11.27 16.34 6.31
N ASN A 313 9.96 16.07 6.25
CA ASN A 313 9.04 16.44 7.30
C ASN A 313 9.35 15.63 8.58
N LYS A 314 9.55 16.34 9.69
CA LYS A 314 9.87 15.77 11.00
C LYS A 314 8.79 14.82 11.50
N ASP A 315 7.53 15.08 11.15
CA ASP A 315 6.39 14.28 11.57
C ASP A 315 6.15 13.04 10.70
N ARG A 316 7.00 12.80 9.70
CA ARG A 316 7.02 11.58 8.86
C ARG A 316 5.62 11.18 8.35
N PRO A 317 4.96 12.02 7.54
CA PRO A 317 3.61 11.75 7.03
C PRO A 317 3.55 10.54 6.08
N LEU A 318 4.69 10.12 5.50
CA LEU A 318 4.76 8.97 4.60
C LEU A 318 4.58 7.61 5.33
N VAL A 319 4.72 7.57 6.65
CA VAL A 319 4.65 6.32 7.43
C VAL A 319 3.20 5.99 7.74
N ASN A 320 2.76 4.78 7.36
CA ASN A 320 1.50 4.22 7.86
C ASN A 320 1.68 3.77 9.32
N ARG A 321 1.29 4.58 10.29
CA ARG A 321 1.47 4.28 11.71
C ARG A 321 0.61 3.12 12.20
N ALA A 322 -0.49 2.79 11.52
CA ALA A 322 -1.37 1.68 11.93
C ALA A 322 -0.68 0.31 11.78
N THR A 323 0.17 0.15 10.74
CA THR A 323 0.79 -1.14 10.38
C THR A 323 2.32 -1.12 10.38
N LEU A 324 2.95 0.04 10.27
CA LEU A 324 4.42 0.23 10.37
C LEU A 324 4.85 0.96 11.64
N GLY A 325 3.90 1.53 12.40
CA GLY A 325 4.20 2.14 13.70
C GLY A 325 4.58 1.06 14.71
N ILE A 326 5.84 1.05 15.13
CA ILE A 326 6.39 0.05 16.06
C ILE A 326 6.51 0.72 17.43
N TYR A 327 5.65 0.32 18.37
CA TYR A 327 5.60 0.89 19.71
C TYR A 327 5.66 -0.23 20.76
N PRO A 328 6.20 0.00 21.96
CA PRO A 328 5.94 -0.90 23.07
C PRO A 328 4.43 -0.96 23.31
N PRO A 329 3.77 -2.13 23.29
CA PRO A 329 2.33 -2.21 23.49
C PRO A 329 1.92 -1.81 24.92
N ALA A 330 2.89 -1.81 25.86
CA ALA A 330 2.70 -1.42 27.25
C ALA A 330 1.52 -2.17 27.90
N SER A 331 0.81 -1.54 28.84
CA SER A 331 -0.26 -2.17 29.60
C SER A 331 -1.48 -2.66 28.78
N THR A 332 -1.54 -2.41 27.47
CA THR A 332 -2.61 -2.95 26.61
C THR A 332 -2.61 -4.49 26.54
N ILE A 333 -1.47 -5.13 26.82
CA ILE A 333 -1.31 -6.60 26.74
C ILE A 333 -1.79 -7.36 27.97
N LYS A 334 -2.04 -6.67 29.09
CA LYS A 334 -2.39 -7.27 30.38
C LYS A 334 -3.59 -8.23 30.33
N PRO A 335 -4.68 -7.94 29.59
CA PRO A 335 -5.79 -8.88 29.43
C PRO A 335 -5.37 -10.20 28.76
N PHE A 336 -4.54 -10.16 27.72
CA PHE A 336 -4.07 -11.37 27.02
C PHE A 336 -3.14 -12.20 27.91
N MET A 337 -2.24 -11.53 28.63
CA MET A 337 -1.38 -12.18 29.63
C MET A 337 -2.18 -12.85 30.75
N ALA A 338 -3.28 -12.25 31.18
CA ALA A 338 -4.17 -12.82 32.19
C ALA A 338 -4.75 -14.17 31.75
N VAL A 339 -5.29 -14.24 30.52
CA VAL A 339 -5.83 -15.48 29.95
C VAL A 339 -4.74 -16.55 29.88
N ALA A 340 -3.56 -16.21 29.35
CA ALA A 340 -2.45 -17.14 29.23
C ALA A 340 -1.99 -17.68 30.59
N ALA A 341 -1.86 -16.82 31.60
CA ALA A 341 -1.40 -17.21 32.93
C ALA A 341 -2.42 -18.06 33.70
N LEU A 342 -3.73 -17.80 33.52
CA LEU A 342 -4.81 -18.62 34.07
C LEU A 342 -4.85 -20.00 33.41
N GLN A 343 -4.69 -20.05 32.09
CA GLN A 343 -4.71 -21.31 31.35
C GLN A 343 -3.49 -22.19 31.66
N GLU A 344 -2.30 -21.59 31.80
CA GLU A 344 -1.07 -22.30 32.19
C GLU A 344 -1.06 -22.68 33.69
N GLY A 345 -2.09 -22.31 34.46
CA GLY A 345 -2.18 -22.61 35.90
C GLY A 345 -1.15 -21.88 36.76
N VAL A 346 -0.50 -20.85 36.21
CA VAL A 346 0.48 -20.02 36.93
C VAL A 346 -0.21 -19.15 37.99
N ILE A 347 -1.44 -18.73 37.69
CA ILE A 347 -2.35 -18.12 38.65
C ILE A 347 -3.71 -18.82 38.60
N THR A 348 -4.51 -18.60 39.63
CA THR A 348 -5.92 -18.98 39.69
C THR A 348 -6.78 -17.71 39.76
N PRO A 349 -8.09 -17.79 39.49
CA PRO A 349 -9.00 -16.66 39.68
C PRO A 349 -8.95 -16.06 41.10
N ASN A 350 -8.58 -16.87 42.10
CA ASN A 350 -8.52 -16.48 43.51
C ASN A 350 -7.11 -16.05 43.96
N THR A 351 -6.12 -16.05 43.05
CA THR A 351 -4.75 -15.68 43.40
C THR A 351 -4.70 -14.19 43.74
N THR A 352 -4.36 -13.90 45.00
CA THR A 352 -4.17 -12.52 45.46
C THR A 352 -2.71 -12.25 45.78
N ARG A 353 -2.23 -11.04 45.47
CA ARG A 353 -0.87 -10.57 45.78
C ARG A 353 -0.95 -9.23 46.48
N ASN A 354 0.02 -8.95 47.35
CA ASN A 354 0.15 -7.63 47.96
C ASN A 354 1.09 -6.77 47.10
N ASP A 355 0.62 -5.60 46.70
CA ASP A 355 1.40 -4.62 45.95
C ASP A 355 1.83 -3.46 46.86
N PRO A 356 3.12 -3.41 47.25
CA PRO A 356 3.69 -2.30 48.00
C PRO A 356 4.17 -1.14 47.11
N GLY A 357 3.94 -1.18 45.79
CA GLY A 357 4.39 -0.18 44.82
C GLY A 357 5.72 -0.53 44.13
N TYR A 358 6.27 -1.71 44.41
CA TYR A 358 7.46 -2.23 43.75
C TYR A 358 7.53 -3.76 43.83
N TRP A 359 8.33 -4.34 42.94
CA TRP A 359 8.62 -5.78 42.89
C TRP A 359 10.12 -6.00 42.68
N ARG A 360 10.68 -7.09 43.23
CA ARG A 360 12.09 -7.46 43.08
C ARG A 360 12.20 -8.92 42.66
N ILE A 361 13.16 -9.22 41.80
CA ILE A 361 13.50 -10.59 41.46
C ILE A 361 13.90 -11.34 42.75
N PRO A 362 13.28 -12.49 43.05
CA PRO A 362 13.61 -13.27 44.23
C PRO A 362 15.11 -13.58 44.32
N ASN A 363 15.68 -13.48 45.53
CA ASN A 363 17.08 -13.79 45.81
C ASN A 363 18.11 -12.99 44.97
N SER A 364 17.73 -11.82 44.47
CA SER A 364 18.59 -10.95 43.67
C SER A 364 18.84 -9.60 44.33
N ARG A 365 20.02 -9.02 44.08
CA ARG A 365 20.36 -7.63 44.45
C ARG A 365 19.97 -6.61 43.36
N THR A 366 19.18 -7.02 42.38
CA THR A 366 18.71 -6.14 41.31
C THR A 366 17.88 -4.98 41.84
N LYS A 367 17.93 -3.84 41.13
CA LYS A 367 17.05 -2.70 41.40
C LYS A 367 15.58 -3.15 41.35
N PRO A 368 14.71 -2.62 42.24
CA PRO A 368 13.28 -2.92 42.19
C PRO A 368 12.64 -2.38 40.92
N PHE A 369 11.76 -3.19 40.31
CA PHE A 369 10.82 -2.77 39.30
C PHE A 369 9.68 -2.02 39.99
N ARG A 370 9.39 -0.80 39.55
CA ARG A 370 8.43 0.08 40.23
C ARG A 370 7.05 -0.08 39.61
N ASP A 371 6.03 0.03 40.45
CA ASP A 371 4.66 0.22 39.97
C ASP A 371 4.46 1.69 39.56
N TRP A 372 3.48 1.96 38.69
CA TRP A 372 3.06 3.33 38.38
C TRP A 372 2.51 4.05 39.62
N ARG A 373 1.97 3.33 40.61
CA ARG A 373 1.54 3.88 41.90
C ARG A 373 2.60 3.65 42.97
N ARG A 374 3.25 4.74 43.41
CA ARG A 374 4.38 4.73 44.36
C ARG A 374 4.14 3.98 45.68
N TRP A 375 2.93 4.04 46.22
CA TRP A 375 2.53 3.41 47.49
C TRP A 375 1.83 2.06 47.30
N GLY A 376 1.71 1.60 46.04
CA GLY A 376 1.05 0.38 45.66
C GLY A 376 -0.48 0.41 45.79
N HIS A 377 -1.06 -0.74 45.47
CA HIS A 377 -2.50 -0.99 45.39
C HIS A 377 -3.03 -1.87 46.54
N GLY A 378 -2.14 -2.26 47.47
CA GLY A 378 -2.45 -3.19 48.55
C GLY A 378 -2.73 -4.58 48.03
N LYS A 379 -3.70 -5.30 48.63
CA LYS A 379 -4.12 -6.62 48.15
C LYS A 379 -4.85 -6.49 46.81
N VAL A 380 -4.38 -7.19 45.79
CA VAL A 380 -4.92 -7.20 44.42
C VAL A 380 -5.08 -8.63 43.92
N ASP A 381 -6.15 -8.88 43.16
CA ASP A 381 -6.38 -10.08 42.36
C ASP A 381 -6.22 -9.75 40.87
N ILE A 382 -6.39 -10.74 39.99
CA ILE A 382 -6.20 -10.53 38.55
C ILE A 382 -7.18 -9.49 37.97
N VAL A 383 -8.44 -9.47 38.41
CA VAL A 383 -9.46 -8.54 37.91
C VAL A 383 -9.10 -7.10 38.30
N LYS A 384 -8.80 -6.87 39.58
CA LYS A 384 -8.36 -5.58 40.09
C LYS A 384 -7.03 -5.15 39.48
N SER A 385 -6.13 -6.10 39.20
CA SER A 385 -4.87 -5.81 38.52
C SER A 385 -5.06 -5.34 37.08
N ILE A 386 -6.10 -5.78 36.38
CA ILE A 386 -6.48 -5.23 35.07
C ILE A 386 -7.16 -3.85 35.26
N GLU A 387 -8.14 -3.73 36.16
CA GLU A 387 -8.90 -2.49 36.46
C GLU A 387 -7.97 -1.30 36.76
N GLU A 388 -7.08 -1.46 37.74
CA GLU A 388 -6.14 -0.43 38.19
C GLU A 388 -4.79 -0.52 37.45
N SER A 389 -4.66 -1.43 36.46
CA SER A 389 -3.44 -1.60 35.66
C SER A 389 -2.17 -1.82 36.49
N VAL A 390 -2.24 -2.63 37.54
CA VAL A 390 -1.16 -2.86 38.53
C VAL A 390 0.02 -3.59 37.89
N ASP A 391 1.22 -3.01 37.89
CA ASP A 391 2.39 -3.58 37.21
C ASP A 391 3.02 -4.73 38.00
N THR A 392 3.08 -4.60 39.33
CA THR A 392 3.76 -5.59 40.19
C THR A 392 3.12 -6.98 40.14
N PHE A 393 1.82 -7.06 39.94
CA PHE A 393 1.13 -8.33 39.73
C PHE A 393 1.62 -9.04 38.47
N PHE A 394 1.77 -8.27 37.37
CA PHE A 394 2.23 -8.76 36.08
C PHE A 394 3.75 -9.00 36.03
N TYR A 395 4.55 -8.28 36.82
CA TYR A 395 5.98 -8.60 37.00
C TYR A 395 6.19 -9.98 37.59
N GLN A 396 5.49 -10.28 38.70
CA GLN A 396 5.55 -11.61 39.31
C GLN A 396 4.97 -12.67 38.36
N MET A 397 3.85 -12.38 37.67
CA MET A 397 3.28 -13.29 36.68
C MET A 397 4.26 -13.62 35.56
N ALA A 398 4.96 -12.62 35.02
CA ALA A 398 5.94 -12.83 33.97
C ALA A 398 7.16 -13.63 34.46
N TYR A 399 7.60 -13.39 35.69
CA TYR A 399 8.63 -14.20 36.33
C TYR A 399 8.21 -15.68 36.43
N ASP A 400 7.00 -15.95 36.89
CA ASP A 400 6.48 -17.31 37.07
C ASP A 400 6.21 -18.01 35.73
N MET A 401 5.71 -17.27 34.73
CA MET A 401 5.50 -17.80 33.38
C MET A 401 6.82 -18.08 32.66
N GLY A 402 7.82 -17.21 32.78
CA GLY A 402 9.03 -17.26 31.96
C GLY A 402 8.78 -16.88 30.51
N ILE A 403 9.83 -16.47 29.80
CA ILE A 403 9.70 -15.90 28.45
C ILE A 403 9.12 -16.89 27.43
N ASP A 404 9.42 -18.19 27.53
CA ASP A 404 9.05 -19.17 26.51
C ASP A 404 7.54 -19.42 26.47
N ARG A 405 6.88 -19.44 27.66
CA ARG A 405 5.42 -19.52 27.72
C ARG A 405 4.78 -18.21 27.26
N ILE A 406 5.33 -17.07 27.68
CA ILE A 406 4.82 -15.75 27.30
C ILE A 406 4.86 -15.59 25.78
N SER A 407 6.02 -15.79 25.15
CA SER A 407 6.17 -15.60 23.70
C SER A 407 5.27 -16.54 22.91
N ARG A 408 5.18 -17.83 23.27
CA ARG A 408 4.28 -18.79 22.64
C ARG A 408 2.83 -18.32 22.69
N TRP A 409 2.34 -17.91 23.85
CA TRP A 409 0.97 -17.41 24.00
C TRP A 409 0.73 -16.12 23.22
N MET A 410 1.63 -15.15 23.34
CA MET A 410 1.47 -13.86 22.67
C MET A 410 1.57 -13.98 21.14
N MET A 411 2.34 -14.93 20.62
CA MET A 411 2.35 -15.27 19.18
C MET A 411 1.01 -15.87 18.73
N MET A 412 0.34 -16.69 19.55
CA MET A 412 -1.01 -17.18 19.23
C MET A 412 -2.05 -16.05 19.17
N PHE A 413 -1.87 -14.98 19.97
CA PHE A 413 -2.67 -13.75 19.86
C PHE A 413 -2.29 -12.88 18.64
N GLY A 414 -1.25 -13.24 17.88
CA GLY A 414 -0.81 -12.55 16.66
C GLY A 414 0.37 -11.57 16.83
N PHE A 415 0.99 -11.50 18.01
CA PHE A 415 2.16 -10.63 18.21
C PHE A 415 3.44 -11.23 17.64
N GLY A 416 4.27 -10.41 17.00
CA GLY A 416 5.57 -10.82 16.47
C GLY A 416 5.53 -11.45 15.08
N ASP A 417 4.36 -11.47 14.43
CA ASP A 417 4.21 -11.85 13.03
C ASP A 417 3.28 -10.88 12.29
N TYR A 418 3.19 -11.02 10.96
CA TYR A 418 2.25 -10.24 10.15
C TYR A 418 0.79 -10.53 10.54
N THR A 419 -0.08 -9.54 10.48
CA THR A 419 -1.48 -9.70 10.90
C THR A 419 -2.33 -10.40 9.85
N GLY A 420 -1.87 -10.43 8.60
CA GLY A 420 -2.63 -10.93 7.45
C GLY A 420 -3.44 -9.83 6.74
N ILE A 421 -3.26 -8.56 7.13
CA ILE A 421 -3.92 -7.46 6.44
C ILE A 421 -3.51 -7.38 4.97
N ASP A 422 -4.48 -7.03 4.13
CA ASP A 422 -4.40 -6.87 2.69
C ASP A 422 -3.71 -5.58 2.25
N ILE A 423 -2.57 -5.27 2.90
CA ILE A 423 -1.59 -4.29 2.46
C ILE A 423 -0.18 -4.85 2.62
N HIS A 424 0.76 -4.44 1.78
CA HIS A 424 2.15 -4.92 1.89
C HIS A 424 3.00 -4.11 2.87
N GLU A 425 2.54 -2.90 3.23
CA GLU A 425 3.24 -2.00 4.13
C GLU A 425 2.98 -2.37 5.60
N GLU A 426 3.51 -3.50 6.04
CA GLU A 426 3.36 -4.01 7.40
C GLU A 426 4.70 -4.39 8.04
N SER A 427 4.81 -4.22 9.36
CA SER A 427 5.94 -4.69 10.16
C SER A 427 5.52 -5.85 11.06
N LYS A 428 6.38 -6.87 11.18
CA LYS A 428 6.21 -7.94 12.18
C LYS A 428 6.36 -7.44 13.63
N ALA A 429 6.91 -6.23 13.81
CA ALA A 429 7.36 -5.73 15.11
C ALA A 429 8.27 -6.76 15.81
N ASN A 430 8.18 -6.92 17.13
CA ASN A 430 9.02 -7.88 17.84
C ASN A 430 8.34 -8.48 19.08
N MET A 431 8.01 -9.77 19.03
CA MET A 431 7.74 -10.56 20.23
C MET A 431 9.02 -11.26 20.67
N PRO A 432 9.70 -10.81 21.75
CA PRO A 432 11.03 -11.32 22.08
C PRO A 432 11.00 -12.79 22.52
N THR A 433 11.99 -13.54 22.05
CA THR A 433 12.30 -14.91 22.49
C THR A 433 13.77 -15.04 22.86
N ARG A 434 14.16 -16.19 23.46
CA ARG A 434 15.56 -16.47 23.75
C ARG A 434 16.39 -16.53 22.48
N GLU A 435 15.88 -17.19 21.44
CA GLU A 435 16.50 -17.36 20.14
C GLU A 435 16.67 -16.02 19.45
N TRP A 436 15.64 -15.17 19.50
CA TRP A 436 15.70 -13.82 18.96
C TRP A 436 16.80 -13.00 19.64
N LYS A 437 16.88 -13.00 20.98
CA LYS A 437 17.90 -12.23 21.70
C LYS A 437 19.30 -12.74 21.39
N MET A 438 19.48 -14.06 21.34
CA MET A 438 20.76 -14.68 20.99
C MET A 438 21.18 -14.31 19.55
N ALA A 439 20.26 -14.36 18.58
CA ALA A 439 20.54 -14.00 17.19
C ALA A 439 20.85 -12.51 17.02
N ARG A 440 20.11 -11.64 17.72
CA ARG A 440 20.23 -10.18 17.58
C ARG A 440 21.40 -9.58 18.36
N HIS A 441 21.60 -10.03 19.59
CA HIS A 441 22.53 -9.44 20.56
C HIS A 441 23.68 -10.36 20.96
N ARG A 442 23.71 -11.61 20.49
CA ARG A 442 24.76 -12.60 20.85
C ARG A 442 24.94 -12.80 22.35
N THR A 443 23.85 -12.63 23.10
CA THR A 443 23.81 -12.81 24.56
C THR A 443 22.63 -13.70 24.95
N PRO A 444 22.78 -14.51 26.01
CA PRO A 444 21.68 -15.34 26.49
C PRO A 444 20.56 -14.47 27.10
N TRP A 445 19.39 -15.10 27.24
CA TRP A 445 18.26 -14.50 27.94
C TRP A 445 18.50 -14.52 29.46
N TYR A 446 18.39 -13.35 30.10
CA TYR A 446 18.46 -13.22 31.55
C TYR A 446 17.04 -13.10 32.12
N GLN A 447 16.82 -13.58 33.35
CA GLN A 447 15.50 -13.48 33.99
C GLN A 447 15.01 -12.02 34.10
N GLY A 448 15.93 -11.06 34.26
CA GLY A 448 15.60 -9.64 34.29
C GLY A 448 14.98 -9.11 32.99
N ASP A 449 15.25 -9.75 31.84
CA ASP A 449 14.67 -9.37 30.55
C ASP A 449 13.18 -9.74 30.46
N THR A 450 12.73 -10.75 31.22
CA THR A 450 11.34 -11.22 31.22
C THR A 450 10.40 -10.25 31.94
N ILE A 451 10.90 -9.55 32.97
CA ILE A 451 10.04 -8.77 33.86
C ILE A 451 9.36 -7.61 33.13
N PRO A 452 10.05 -6.78 32.32
CA PRO A 452 9.40 -5.74 31.53
C PRO A 452 8.43 -6.28 30.47
N VAL A 453 8.68 -7.49 29.94
CA VAL A 453 7.78 -8.13 28.95
C VAL A 453 6.40 -8.38 29.57
N GLY A 454 6.32 -8.66 30.88
CA GLY A 454 5.06 -8.82 31.61
C GLY A 454 4.10 -7.64 31.53
N ILE A 455 4.61 -6.44 31.25
CA ILE A 455 3.82 -5.21 31.10
C ILE A 455 3.91 -4.64 29.68
N GLY A 456 4.35 -5.43 28.70
CA GLY A 456 4.45 -5.00 27.31
C GLY A 456 5.59 -4.02 27.03
N GLN A 457 6.67 -4.07 27.80
CA GLN A 457 7.88 -3.25 27.63
C GLN A 457 9.13 -4.12 27.48
N GLY A 458 10.32 -3.50 27.56
CA GLY A 458 11.60 -4.15 27.32
C GLY A 458 11.86 -4.31 25.83
N TYR A 459 12.09 -5.54 25.39
CA TYR A 459 12.31 -5.83 23.96
C TYR A 459 11.02 -5.96 23.15
N TRP A 460 9.85 -5.99 23.79
CA TRP A 460 8.59 -6.18 23.09
C TRP A 460 8.12 -4.89 22.41
N THR A 461 7.89 -5.00 21.10
CA THR A 461 7.19 -3.99 20.31
C THR A 461 6.06 -4.61 19.49
N ALA A 462 5.01 -3.83 19.23
CA ALA A 462 3.86 -4.23 18.45
C ALA A 462 3.37 -3.08 17.57
N THR A 463 2.56 -3.41 16.57
CA THR A 463 1.82 -2.42 15.77
C THR A 463 0.40 -2.21 16.33
N PRO A 464 -0.22 -1.04 16.09
CA PRO A 464 -1.64 -0.82 16.42
C PRO A 464 -2.56 -1.89 15.82
N MET A 465 -2.30 -2.33 14.58
CA MET A 465 -3.03 -3.42 13.94
C MET A 465 -2.86 -4.76 14.68
N GLN A 466 -1.66 -5.11 15.16
CA GLN A 466 -1.45 -6.32 15.97
C GLN A 466 -2.23 -6.27 17.30
N ILE A 467 -2.27 -5.10 17.96
CA ILE A 467 -3.05 -4.94 19.20
C ILE A 467 -4.56 -5.06 18.90
N ALA A 468 -5.04 -4.50 17.79
CA ALA A 468 -6.44 -4.66 17.35
C ALA A 468 -6.79 -6.12 17.06
N LYS A 469 -5.94 -6.85 16.31
CA LYS A 469 -6.09 -8.29 16.06
C LYS A 469 -6.13 -9.08 17.37
N ALA A 470 -5.19 -8.86 18.28
CA ALA A 470 -5.17 -9.54 19.58
C ALA A 470 -6.43 -9.25 20.42
N THR A 471 -6.95 -8.03 20.34
CA THR A 471 -8.21 -7.64 21.00
C THR A 471 -9.40 -8.38 20.40
N SER A 472 -9.42 -8.57 19.08
CA SER A 472 -10.43 -9.41 18.41
C SER A 472 -10.37 -10.87 18.86
N VAL A 473 -9.17 -11.46 18.95
CA VAL A 473 -9.00 -12.83 19.46
C VAL A 473 -9.57 -12.97 20.88
N LEU A 474 -9.37 -11.96 21.74
CA LEU A 474 -9.94 -11.93 23.09
C LEU A 474 -11.48 -11.85 23.07
N VAL A 475 -12.03 -10.96 22.24
CA VAL A 475 -13.49 -10.78 22.09
C VAL A 475 -14.16 -12.05 21.56
N ASN A 476 -13.54 -12.71 20.59
CA ASN A 476 -14.04 -13.93 19.95
C ASN A 476 -13.52 -15.21 20.61
N ARG A 477 -13.06 -15.14 21.87
CA ARG A 477 -12.70 -16.30 22.71
C ARG A 477 -11.73 -17.29 22.07
N GLY A 478 -10.75 -16.78 21.31
CA GLY A 478 -9.69 -17.57 20.70
C GLY A 478 -9.82 -17.79 19.19
N GLU A 479 -10.91 -17.37 18.54
CA GLU A 479 -10.99 -17.30 17.08
C GLU A 479 -9.94 -16.31 16.55
N VAL A 480 -9.15 -16.73 15.56
CA VAL A 480 -8.05 -15.89 15.01
C VAL A 480 -8.32 -15.60 13.53
N ILE A 481 -8.85 -14.42 13.25
CA ILE A 481 -9.20 -13.96 11.90
C ILE A 481 -8.25 -12.84 11.47
N ALA A 482 -7.80 -12.85 10.22
CA ALA A 482 -6.99 -11.75 9.67
C ALA A 482 -7.84 -10.47 9.56
N PRO A 483 -7.34 -9.30 10.01
CA PRO A 483 -7.93 -8.03 9.63
C PRO A 483 -7.91 -7.88 8.11
N HIS A 484 -9.01 -7.45 7.50
CA HIS A 484 -9.10 -7.36 6.04
C HIS A 484 -9.90 -6.13 5.58
N LEU A 485 -9.41 -5.45 4.55
CA LEU A 485 -10.06 -4.30 3.93
C LEU A 485 -11.00 -4.71 2.80
N LEU A 486 -10.68 -5.74 2.00
CA LEU A 486 -11.53 -6.20 0.91
C LEU A 486 -12.78 -6.92 1.43
N ARG A 487 -13.95 -6.38 1.11
CA ARG A 487 -15.24 -6.98 1.43
C ARG A 487 -15.75 -7.87 0.30
N SER A 488 -15.71 -7.35 -0.92
CA SER A 488 -16.27 -8.01 -2.10
C SER A 488 -15.67 -7.47 -3.39
N THR A 489 -15.87 -8.20 -4.48
CA THR A 489 -15.51 -7.79 -5.84
C THR A 489 -16.74 -7.65 -6.73
N ILE A 490 -16.67 -6.78 -7.72
CA ILE A 490 -17.72 -6.53 -8.72
C ILE A 490 -17.10 -6.69 -10.11
N GLU A 491 -17.73 -7.50 -10.96
CA GLU A 491 -17.33 -7.57 -12.36
C GLU A 491 -17.63 -6.24 -13.05
N ASN A 492 -16.67 -5.71 -13.79
CA ASN A 492 -16.76 -4.37 -14.37
C ASN A 492 -18.01 -4.22 -15.26
N GLY A 493 -18.79 -3.17 -15.02
CA GLY A 493 -20.04 -2.88 -15.74
C GLY A 493 -21.30 -3.50 -15.12
N GLN A 494 -21.18 -4.29 -14.04
CA GLN A 494 -22.32 -4.70 -13.23
C GLN A 494 -22.65 -3.66 -12.15
N GLY A 495 -23.91 -3.63 -11.72
CA GLY A 495 -24.32 -2.77 -10.61
C GLY A 495 -23.78 -3.26 -9.26
N PHE A 496 -23.76 -2.34 -8.29
CA PHE A 496 -23.25 -2.58 -6.93
C PHE A 496 -23.96 -3.76 -6.24
N GLU A 497 -25.19 -4.10 -6.62
CA GLU A 497 -25.94 -5.24 -6.09
C GLU A 497 -25.37 -6.62 -6.47
N ASN A 498 -24.51 -6.72 -7.49
CA ASN A 498 -23.95 -7.99 -7.98
C ASN A 498 -22.56 -8.32 -7.38
N GLN A 499 -22.29 -7.81 -6.19
CA GLN A 499 -21.05 -8.08 -5.44
C GLN A 499 -20.89 -9.56 -5.11
N ARG A 500 -19.65 -10.05 -5.18
CA ARG A 500 -19.25 -11.36 -4.66
C ARG A 500 -18.33 -11.19 -3.46
N GLU A 501 -18.74 -11.70 -2.32
CA GLU A 501 -17.95 -11.63 -1.07
C GLU A 501 -16.57 -12.26 -1.27
N ALA A 502 -15.56 -11.61 -0.69
CA ALA A 502 -14.20 -12.10 -0.71
C ALA A 502 -14.01 -13.22 0.32
N GLU A 503 -13.09 -14.14 0.05
CA GLU A 503 -12.68 -15.15 1.03
C GLU A 503 -11.88 -14.49 2.16
N ILE A 504 -12.24 -14.80 3.40
CA ILE A 504 -11.58 -14.26 4.59
C ILE A 504 -10.46 -15.21 5.01
N GLU A 505 -9.25 -14.66 5.21
CA GLU A 505 -8.12 -15.43 5.73
C GLU A 505 -8.29 -15.67 7.25
N THR A 506 -8.28 -16.94 7.66
CA THR A 506 -8.37 -17.36 9.06
C THR A 506 -7.15 -18.17 9.47
N TYR A 507 -6.78 -18.07 10.74
CA TYR A 507 -5.69 -18.83 11.35
C TYR A 507 -6.23 -19.90 12.31
N PRO A 508 -5.42 -20.92 12.68
CA PRO A 508 -5.82 -21.89 13.68
C PRO A 508 -6.26 -21.21 15.00
N PRO A 509 -7.43 -21.55 15.55
CA PRO A 509 -7.94 -20.92 16.77
C PRO A 509 -7.17 -21.36 18.01
N ILE A 510 -7.22 -20.53 19.06
CA ILE A 510 -6.70 -20.85 20.39
C ILE A 510 -7.71 -21.76 21.11
N THR A 511 -7.51 -23.07 21.03
CA THR A 511 -8.42 -24.06 21.61
C THR A 511 -8.06 -24.46 23.05
N GLY A 512 -9.05 -24.97 23.80
CA GLY A 512 -8.84 -25.59 25.11
C GLY A 512 -8.77 -24.61 26.29
N VAL A 513 -8.98 -23.32 26.05
CA VAL A 513 -9.08 -22.29 27.10
C VAL A 513 -10.48 -22.32 27.71
N GLN A 514 -10.57 -22.28 29.04
CA GLN A 514 -11.87 -22.25 29.72
C GLN A 514 -12.55 -20.89 29.54
N ASP A 515 -13.85 -20.90 29.24
CA ASP A 515 -14.62 -19.67 28.98
C ASP A 515 -14.51 -18.61 30.07
N ARG A 516 -14.50 -19.07 31.33
CA ARG A 516 -14.35 -18.20 32.51
C ARG A 516 -13.05 -17.37 32.48
N TYR A 517 -11.99 -17.81 31.81
CA TYR A 517 -10.74 -17.06 31.74
C TYR A 517 -10.82 -15.90 30.76
N TRP A 518 -11.54 -16.07 29.65
CA TRP A 518 -11.91 -14.98 28.74
C TRP A 518 -12.79 -13.96 29.48
N ASP A 519 -13.80 -14.44 30.22
CA ASP A 519 -14.72 -13.58 30.98
C ASP A 519 -14.00 -12.75 32.05
N ILE A 520 -13.03 -13.33 32.77
CA ILE A 520 -12.22 -12.60 33.77
C ILE A 520 -11.43 -11.46 33.12
N ALA A 521 -10.83 -11.69 31.95
CA ALA A 521 -10.07 -10.68 31.24
C ALA A 521 -10.99 -9.55 30.71
N VAL A 522 -12.13 -9.92 30.12
CA VAL A 522 -13.16 -8.99 29.64
C VAL A 522 -13.77 -8.17 30.78
N GLU A 523 -14.09 -8.79 31.92
CA GLU A 523 -14.60 -8.10 33.10
C GLU A 523 -13.57 -7.11 33.66
N GLY A 524 -12.29 -7.52 33.72
CA GLY A 524 -11.19 -6.61 34.05
C GLY A 524 -11.17 -5.39 33.13
N MET A 525 -11.30 -5.58 31.81
CA MET A 525 -11.36 -4.49 30.83
C MET A 525 -12.63 -3.64 30.96
N ARG A 526 -13.78 -4.23 31.30
CA ARG A 526 -15.01 -3.47 31.60
C ARG A 526 -14.82 -2.58 32.82
N LEU A 527 -14.17 -3.09 33.86
CA LEU A 527 -13.87 -2.33 35.07
C LEU A 527 -12.85 -1.21 34.85
N VAL A 528 -11.93 -1.34 33.89
CA VAL A 528 -11.07 -0.21 33.49
C VAL A 528 -11.90 1.02 33.07
N ASN A 529 -13.00 0.81 32.37
CA ASN A 529 -13.88 1.87 31.87
C ASN A 529 -14.99 2.26 32.85
N HIS A 530 -15.49 1.33 33.66
CA HIS A 530 -16.71 1.53 34.47
C HIS A 530 -16.53 1.26 35.98
N GLY A 531 -15.45 0.60 36.36
CA GLY A 531 -15.11 0.26 37.74
C GLY A 531 -14.82 1.52 38.57
N ARG A 532 -14.95 1.42 39.90
CA ARG A 532 -14.78 2.57 40.81
C ARG A 532 -13.36 3.13 40.78
N LYS A 533 -12.37 2.29 40.46
CA LYS A 533 -10.95 2.65 40.40
C LYS A 533 -10.35 2.46 39.00
N GLY A 534 -11.19 2.19 38.01
CA GLY A 534 -10.77 2.00 36.62
C GLY A 534 -9.98 3.17 36.06
N THR A 535 -8.86 2.88 35.39
CA THR A 535 -7.96 3.93 34.88
C THR A 535 -8.59 4.81 33.80
N ALA A 536 -9.57 4.30 33.04
CA ALA A 536 -10.25 5.03 31.97
C ALA A 536 -11.65 5.53 32.36
N ARG A 537 -12.04 5.32 33.63
CA ARG A 537 -13.37 5.66 34.17
C ARG A 537 -13.82 7.08 33.84
N ARG A 538 -12.91 8.05 33.94
CA ARG A 538 -13.23 9.47 33.68
C ARG A 538 -13.79 9.69 32.27
N ALA A 539 -13.35 8.92 31.28
CA ALA A 539 -13.84 9.04 29.91
C ALA A 539 -15.24 8.39 29.77
N PHE A 540 -15.44 7.19 30.33
CA PHE A 540 -16.58 6.32 30.00
C PHE A 540 -17.73 6.28 31.01
N VAL A 541 -17.56 6.76 32.26
CA VAL A 541 -18.58 6.59 33.33
C VAL A 541 -19.97 7.14 33.02
N LYS A 542 -20.12 8.01 32.02
CA LYS A 542 -21.39 8.63 31.62
C LYS A 542 -21.93 8.12 30.28
N THR A 543 -21.44 7.00 29.75
CA THR A 543 -21.96 6.43 28.50
C THR A 543 -23.25 5.64 28.74
N GLU A 544 -24.13 5.59 27.75
CA GLU A 544 -25.39 4.82 27.79
C GLU A 544 -25.20 3.33 27.52
N TYR A 545 -24.02 2.95 27.02
CA TYR A 545 -23.62 1.58 26.73
C TYR A 545 -22.45 1.18 27.64
N MET A 546 -22.34 -0.13 27.87
CA MET A 546 -21.18 -0.70 28.56
C MET A 546 -20.07 -0.96 27.55
N SER A 547 -18.84 -0.62 27.92
CA SER A 547 -17.65 -0.80 27.08
C SER A 547 -16.53 -1.43 27.88
N ALA A 548 -15.64 -2.13 27.21
CA ALA A 548 -14.44 -2.71 27.78
C ALA A 548 -13.22 -2.09 27.11
N GLY A 549 -12.17 -1.82 27.88
CA GLY A 549 -10.94 -1.27 27.32
C GLY A 549 -9.73 -1.44 28.21
N LYS A 550 -8.57 -1.11 27.65
CA LYS A 550 -7.30 -1.10 28.35
C LYS A 550 -6.41 0.00 27.79
N SER A 551 -6.01 0.93 28.66
CA SER A 551 -4.99 1.92 28.36
C SER A 551 -3.58 1.35 28.49
N GLY A 552 -2.66 1.92 27.72
CA GLY A 552 -1.22 1.75 27.84
C GLY A 552 -0.50 3.09 27.72
N THR A 553 0.61 3.22 28.44
CA THR A 553 1.51 4.37 28.35
C THR A 553 2.90 3.80 28.05
N ALA A 554 3.39 4.02 26.84
CA ALA A 554 4.69 3.50 26.42
C ALA A 554 5.78 4.57 26.61
N GLN A 555 6.79 4.25 27.42
CA GLN A 555 7.87 5.17 27.73
C GLN A 555 8.83 5.31 26.55
N VAL A 556 9.09 6.56 26.14
CA VAL A 556 10.01 6.88 25.03
C VAL A 556 11.45 7.06 25.52
N PHE A 557 11.64 7.38 26.80
CA PHE A 557 12.95 7.61 27.42
C PHE A 557 13.02 7.08 28.85
N GLY A 558 14.20 6.59 29.26
CA GLY A 558 14.49 6.19 30.65
C GLY A 558 15.05 7.37 31.45
N LEU A 559 14.31 7.87 32.43
CA LEU A 559 14.75 8.96 33.32
C LEU A 559 15.97 8.55 34.17
N GLY A 560 16.90 9.50 34.39
CA GLY A 560 18.04 9.33 35.30
C GLY A 560 17.64 9.21 36.78
N GLU A 561 18.55 8.74 37.64
CA GLU A 561 18.26 8.30 39.02
C GLU A 561 17.52 9.30 39.94
N ASN A 562 17.51 10.59 39.60
CA ASN A 562 16.89 11.68 40.39
C ASN A 562 15.94 12.60 39.60
N GLU A 563 15.61 12.28 38.35
CA GLU A 563 14.73 13.15 37.54
C GLU A 563 13.25 12.76 37.68
N LYS A 564 12.41 13.76 37.95
CA LYS A 564 10.96 13.61 38.02
C LYS A 564 10.39 13.68 36.61
N TYR A 565 9.47 12.76 36.28
CA TYR A 565 8.65 12.90 35.08
C TYR A 565 7.72 14.10 35.24
N ASN A 566 7.97 15.15 34.48
CA ASN A 566 7.06 16.28 34.34
C ASN A 566 6.75 16.47 32.85
N ALA A 567 5.54 16.11 32.44
CA ALA A 567 5.12 16.20 31.04
C ALA A 567 5.18 17.65 30.50
N ASP A 568 5.08 18.66 31.38
CA ASP A 568 5.10 20.08 31.02
C ASP A 568 6.52 20.65 30.86
N GLU A 569 7.56 19.98 31.39
CA GLU A 569 8.96 20.41 31.30
C GLU A 569 9.78 19.62 30.26
N ILE A 570 9.20 18.55 29.70
CA ILE A 570 9.86 17.66 28.74
C ILE A 570 9.42 18.01 27.31
N ALA A 571 10.40 18.12 26.40
CA ALA A 571 10.13 18.36 24.99
C ALA A 571 9.18 17.29 24.42
N GLU A 572 8.19 17.70 23.61
CA GLU A 572 7.09 16.85 23.16
C GLU A 572 7.56 15.46 22.68
N HIS A 573 8.57 15.37 21.83
CA HIS A 573 9.13 14.12 21.30
C HIS A 573 9.65 13.11 22.35
N LEU A 574 9.81 13.51 23.61
CA LEU A 574 10.25 12.68 24.73
C LEU A 574 9.10 12.27 25.66
N ARG A 575 7.88 12.76 25.43
CA ARG A 575 6.68 12.34 26.17
C ARG A 575 6.28 10.91 25.80
N ASP A 576 5.60 10.23 26.71
CA ASP A 576 5.14 8.86 26.46
C ASP A 576 4.11 8.78 25.31
N HIS A 577 4.03 7.62 24.67
CA HIS A 577 2.95 7.34 23.73
C HIS A 577 1.69 6.92 24.49
N ALA A 578 0.54 7.47 24.10
CA ALA A 578 -0.76 7.15 24.65
C ALA A 578 -1.42 6.05 23.80
N LEU A 579 -1.56 4.85 24.36
CA LEU A 579 -2.22 3.72 23.72
C LEU A 579 -3.57 3.45 24.40
N PHE A 580 -4.55 3.04 23.61
CA PHE A 580 -5.81 2.51 24.12
C PHE A 580 -6.36 1.46 23.16
N THR A 581 -6.79 0.32 23.69
CA THR A 581 -7.58 -0.67 22.95
C THR A 581 -8.88 -0.94 23.70
N GLY A 582 -9.97 -1.20 23.00
CA GLY A 582 -11.22 -1.57 23.61
C GLY A 582 -12.28 -1.98 22.59
N PHE A 583 -13.44 -2.38 23.11
CA PHE A 583 -14.59 -2.73 22.30
C PHE A 583 -15.88 -2.34 23.01
N ALA A 584 -16.94 -2.18 22.23
CA ALA A 584 -18.25 -1.82 22.73
C ALA A 584 -19.36 -2.27 21.77
N PRO A 585 -20.57 -2.58 22.28
CA PRO A 585 -20.88 -2.92 23.68
C PRO A 585 -20.11 -4.13 24.22
N THR A 586 -20.15 -4.41 25.52
CA THR A 586 -19.41 -5.55 26.10
C THR A 586 -20.05 -6.91 25.88
N ASP A 587 -21.38 -6.94 25.78
CA ASP A 587 -22.25 -8.10 25.66
C ASP A 587 -22.42 -8.55 24.20
N ASP A 588 -22.61 -7.60 23.28
CA ASP A 588 -22.67 -7.83 21.84
C ASP A 588 -21.78 -6.80 21.12
N PRO A 589 -20.45 -7.03 21.09
CA PRO A 589 -19.50 -6.07 20.53
C PRO A 589 -19.82 -5.75 19.07
N LYS A 590 -19.85 -4.45 18.73
CA LYS A 590 -20.09 -3.95 17.37
C LYS A 590 -18.85 -3.34 16.72
N LEU A 591 -17.88 -2.93 17.51
CA LEU A 591 -16.60 -2.43 17.04
C LEU A 591 -15.50 -2.67 18.06
N ILE A 592 -14.30 -2.94 17.56
CA ILE A 592 -13.04 -2.94 18.31
C ILE A 592 -12.26 -1.72 17.83
N VAL A 593 -11.75 -0.93 18.77
CA VAL A 593 -10.97 0.28 18.47
C VAL A 593 -9.64 0.20 19.18
N THR A 594 -8.56 0.29 18.41
CA THR A 594 -7.20 0.46 18.92
C THR A 594 -6.65 1.77 18.41
N MET A 595 -6.02 2.55 19.28
CA MET A 595 -5.36 3.78 18.88
C MET A 595 -4.03 4.00 19.60
N VAL A 596 -3.19 4.79 18.94
CA VAL A 596 -1.92 5.29 19.48
C VAL A 596 -1.79 6.77 19.14
N LEU A 597 -1.51 7.60 20.13
CA LEU A 597 -1.02 8.96 19.94
C LEU A 597 0.43 9.01 20.37
N GLU A 598 1.32 9.33 19.44
CA GLU A 598 2.73 9.51 19.75
C GLU A 598 2.87 10.75 20.64
N ASN A 599 3.61 10.61 21.75
CA ASN A 599 4.06 11.75 22.54
C ASN A 599 2.93 12.58 23.18
N ALA A 600 1.73 12.01 23.27
CA ALA A 600 0.58 12.66 23.89
C ALA A 600 0.55 12.48 25.42
N GLY A 601 1.39 11.59 25.99
CA GLY A 601 1.38 11.26 27.41
C GLY A 601 0.49 10.05 27.72
N GLY A 602 -0.45 10.19 28.65
CA GLY A 602 -1.19 9.04 29.21
C GLY A 602 -2.29 8.46 28.31
N GLY A 603 -2.27 7.13 28.12
CA GLY A 603 -3.30 6.39 27.37
C GLY A 603 -4.73 6.61 27.88
N SER A 604 -4.92 6.71 29.19
CA SER A 604 -6.24 6.96 29.80
C SER A 604 -6.73 8.41 29.65
N SER A 605 -5.84 9.40 29.65
CA SER A 605 -6.23 10.82 29.60
C SER A 605 -6.37 11.35 28.18
N GLN A 606 -5.63 10.78 27.23
CA GLN A 606 -5.62 11.22 25.84
C GLN A 606 -6.27 10.22 24.88
N GLY A 607 -5.98 8.92 25.05
CA GLY A 607 -6.50 7.87 24.17
C GLY A 607 -7.97 7.53 24.46
N ALA A 608 -8.30 7.25 25.72
CA ALA A 608 -9.66 6.84 26.10
C ALA A 608 -10.76 7.84 25.66
N PRO A 609 -10.60 9.18 25.78
CA PRO A 609 -11.60 10.11 25.28
C PRO A 609 -11.80 10.08 23.76
N VAL A 610 -10.75 9.83 22.99
CA VAL A 610 -10.84 9.71 21.52
C VAL A 610 -11.58 8.42 21.16
N VAL A 611 -11.22 7.29 21.78
CA VAL A 611 -11.93 6.02 21.57
C VAL A 611 -13.41 6.12 21.97
N ARG A 612 -13.71 6.80 23.08
CA ARG A 612 -15.10 7.05 23.46
C ARG A 612 -15.89 7.76 22.36
N LYS A 613 -15.34 8.82 21.77
CA LYS A 613 -16.03 9.54 20.69
C LYS A 613 -16.33 8.65 19.49
N ILE A 614 -15.42 7.73 19.17
CA ILE A 614 -15.61 6.73 18.10
C ILE A 614 -16.74 5.76 18.46
N PHE A 615 -16.76 5.23 19.70
CA PHE A 615 -17.86 4.40 20.17
C PHE A 615 -19.19 5.14 20.18
N ASP A 616 -19.22 6.39 20.67
CA ASP A 616 -20.42 7.22 20.70
C ASP A 616 -21.00 7.40 19.27
N ARG A 617 -20.15 7.72 18.28
CA ARG A 617 -20.55 7.86 16.86
C ARG A 617 -21.15 6.58 16.27
N VAL A 618 -20.60 5.40 16.58
CA VAL A 618 -21.06 4.16 15.93
C VAL A 618 -22.26 3.53 16.67
N ILE A 619 -22.31 3.66 18.00
CA ILE A 619 -23.32 2.99 18.83
C ILE A 619 -24.58 3.85 18.98
N LEU A 620 -24.45 5.16 19.17
CA LEU A 620 -25.60 6.03 19.43
C LEU A 620 -26.32 6.41 18.13
N ASP A 621 -25.60 6.70 17.05
CA ASP A 621 -26.23 7.11 15.79
C ASP A 621 -27.00 5.96 15.12
N LYS A 622 -26.63 4.69 15.38
CA LYS A 622 -27.44 3.53 14.96
C LYS A 622 -28.78 3.49 15.69
N LYS A 623 -28.84 3.86 16.97
CA LYS A 623 -30.11 3.92 17.71
C LYS A 623 -31.06 5.00 17.17
N GLU A 624 -30.54 6.07 16.57
CA GLU A 624 -31.37 7.10 15.93
C GLU A 624 -31.87 6.68 14.53
N ALA A 625 -31.18 5.76 13.85
CA ALA A 625 -31.61 5.24 12.54
C ALA A 625 -32.64 4.09 12.65
N ASP A 626 -32.63 3.36 13.76
CA ASP A 626 -33.54 2.23 14.03
C ASP A 626 -34.85 2.63 14.75
N ASN A 627 -34.99 3.91 15.17
CA ASN A 627 -36.21 4.51 15.72
C ASN A 627 -36.86 5.45 14.69
#